data_AF-A0A1H4DDH4-F1
#
_entry.id   AF-A0A1H4DDH4-F1
#
_cell.length_a   1.000
_cell.length_b   1.000
_cell.length_c   1.000
_cell.angle_alpha   90.00
_cell.angle_beta   90.00
_cell.angle_gamma   90.00
#
_symmetry.space_group_name_H-M   'P 1'
#
loop_
_entity.id
_entity.type
_entity.pdbx_description
1 polymer ?
#
loop_
_entity_poly.entity_id
_entity_poly.type
_entity_poly.pdbx_seq_one_letter_code
_entity_poly.pdbx_strand_id
1 'polypeptide(L)' 'MKDFDFIWRAQDEIRTVVNAFLGECIWNLSFNENRSAIELELTIALDDDVVSELCCQFSIAADYDGVGDVGTKIVFYI' A
#
# COMPACT_ATOMS: atom_id res chain seq x y z
N MET A 1 4.29 23.22 -1.25
CA MET A 1 3.15 22.76 -0.43
C MET A 1 3.19 21.25 -0.47
N LYS A 2 3.23 20.56 0.67
CA LYS A 2 3.01 19.11 0.65
C LYS A 2 1.52 18.93 0.44
N ASP A 3 1.14 18.29 -0.68
CA ASP A 3 -0.25 17.97 -0.99
C ASP A 3 -0.74 16.84 -0.07
N PHE A 4 -0.96 17.17 1.21
CA PHE A 4 -1.58 16.26 2.18
C PHE A 4 -2.96 15.79 1.70
N ASP A 5 -3.66 16.58 0.89
CA ASP A 5 -4.90 16.17 0.22
C ASP A 5 -4.65 15.01 -0.76
N PHE A 6 -3.55 15.06 -1.51
CA PHE A 6 -3.17 13.99 -2.43
C PHE A 6 -2.78 12.71 -1.68
N ILE A 7 -1.95 12.82 -0.64
CA ILE A 7 -1.57 11.69 0.21
C ILE A 7 -2.81 11.04 0.82
N TRP A 8 -3.71 11.84 1.37
CA TRP A 8 -4.93 11.34 2.00
C TRP A 8 -5.84 10.63 0.99
N ARG A 9 -6.03 11.20 -0.22
CA ARG A 9 -6.78 10.54 -1.30
C ARG A 9 -6.13 9.25 -1.76
N ALA A 10 -4.82 9.23 -1.92
CA ALA A 10 -4.09 8.02 -2.30
C ALA A 10 -4.23 6.92 -1.23
N GLN A 11 -4.15 7.29 0.07
CA GLN A 11 -4.40 6.34 1.16
C GLN A 11 -5.83 5.78 1.14
N ASP A 12 -6.83 6.61 0.85
CA ASP A 12 -8.23 6.18 0.74
C ASP A 12 -8.46 5.23 -0.46
N GLU A 13 -7.85 5.54 -1.60
CA GLU A 13 -7.83 4.66 -2.78
C GLU A 13 -7.18 3.32 -2.46
N ILE A 14 -5.98 3.33 -1.86
CA ILE A 14 -5.26 2.13 -1.41
C ILE A 14 -6.15 1.28 -0.51
N ARG A 15 -6.78 1.89 0.49
CA ARG A 15 -7.70 1.20 1.39
C ARG A 15 -8.85 0.53 0.65
N THR A 16 -9.48 1.27 -0.26
CA THR A 16 -10.64 0.79 -1.01
C THR A 16 -10.27 -0.40 -1.91
N VAL A 17 -9.17 -0.29 -2.66
CA VAL A 17 -8.72 -1.35 -3.58
C VAL A 17 -8.27 -2.59 -2.83
N VAL A 18 -7.44 -2.43 -1.77
CA VAL A 18 -6.98 -3.56 -0.96
C VAL A 18 -8.17 -4.27 -0.31
N ASN A 19 -9.12 -3.52 0.27
CA ASN A 19 -10.31 -4.12 0.87
C ASN A 19 -11.20 -4.81 -0.17
N ALA A 20 -11.25 -4.32 -1.42
CA ALA A 20 -12.02 -4.97 -2.48
C ALA A 20 -11.34 -6.23 -3.02
N PHE A 21 -10.00 -6.25 -3.12
CA PHE A 21 -9.24 -7.37 -3.69
C PHE A 21 -8.99 -8.49 -2.67
N LEU A 22 -8.65 -8.14 -1.43
CA LEU A 22 -8.23 -9.07 -0.38
C LEU A 22 -9.17 -9.11 0.84
N GLY A 23 -10.10 -8.16 0.96
CA GLY A 23 -10.89 -7.95 2.17
C GLY A 23 -10.18 -7.09 3.21
N GLU A 24 -10.77 -7.01 4.42
CA GLU A 24 -10.21 -6.24 5.55
C GLU A 24 -8.94 -6.90 6.10
N CYS A 25 -7.80 -6.65 5.44
CA CYS A 25 -6.49 -7.22 5.77
C CYS A 25 -5.38 -6.17 5.91
N ILE A 26 -5.75 -4.89 6.01
CA ILE A 26 -4.79 -3.79 6.19
C ILE A 26 -4.40 -3.74 7.66
N TRP A 27 -3.11 -3.95 7.94
CA TRP A 27 -2.54 -3.80 9.26
C TRP A 27 -2.17 -2.35 9.56
N ASN A 28 -1.37 -1.76 8.67
CA ASN A 28 -0.90 -0.39 8.82
C ASN A 28 -0.86 0.32 7.46
N LEU A 29 -1.23 1.59 7.44
CA LEU A 29 -1.13 2.44 6.26
C LEU A 29 -0.63 3.81 6.72
N SER A 30 0.61 4.12 6.39
CA SER A 30 1.29 5.32 6.87
C SER A 30 2.06 5.98 5.73
N PHE A 31 2.12 7.31 5.73
CA PHE A 31 2.94 8.04 4.77
C PHE A 31 4.33 8.30 5.37
N ASN A 32 5.37 7.85 4.66
CA ASN A 32 6.75 8.08 5.02
C ASN A 32 7.26 9.35 4.33
N GLU A 33 7.31 10.45 5.10
CA GLU A 33 7.77 11.75 4.58
C GLU A 33 9.24 11.75 4.14
N ASN A 34 10.08 10.84 4.65
CA ASN A 34 11.50 10.76 4.27
C ASN A 34 11.68 10.05 2.92
N ARG A 35 10.84 9.06 2.64
CA ARG A 35 10.84 8.32 1.37
C ARG A 35 9.92 8.94 0.31
N SER A 36 9.08 9.91 0.69
CA SER A 36 7.99 10.41 -0.14
C SER A 36 7.13 9.27 -0.69
N ALA A 37 6.77 8.33 0.18
CA ALA A 37 6.05 7.13 -0.22
C ALA A 37 5.04 6.71 0.85
N ILE A 38 3.94 6.11 0.44
CA ILE A 38 2.96 5.50 1.34
C ILE A 38 3.37 4.05 1.58
N GLU A 39 3.53 3.68 2.83
CA GLU A 39 3.87 2.33 3.28
C GLU A 39 2.58 1.65 3.74
N LEU A 40 2.23 0.56 3.06
CA LEU A 40 1.13 -0.33 3.39
C LEU A 40 1.71 -1.62 3.97
N GLU A 41 1.18 -2.05 5.09
CA GLU A 41 1.44 -3.36 5.66
C GLU A 41 0.13 -4.12 5.82
N LEU A 42 0.13 -5.37 5.40
CA LEU A 42 -1.00 -6.28 5.49
C LEU A 42 -0.86 -7.19 6.71
N THR A 43 -1.99 -7.66 7.22
CA THR A 43 -2.06 -8.68 8.28
C THR A 43 -1.78 -10.09 7.76
N ILE A 44 -1.66 -10.24 6.45
CA ILE A 44 -1.43 -11.51 5.76
C ILE A 44 -0.14 -11.45 4.95
N ALA A 45 0.51 -12.60 4.83
CA ALA A 45 1.59 -12.79 3.87
C ALA A 45 0.97 -13.12 2.51
N LEU A 46 1.25 -12.28 1.52
CA LEU A 46 0.93 -12.48 0.12
C LEU A 46 2.16 -13.03 -0.61
N ASP A 47 1.90 -13.96 -1.53
CA ASP A 47 2.88 -14.37 -2.54
C ASP A 47 3.17 -13.24 -3.53
N ASP A 48 4.37 -13.28 -4.10
CA ASP A 48 4.89 -12.28 -5.06
C ASP A 48 3.95 -12.05 -6.26
N ASP A 49 3.27 -13.12 -6.70
CA ASP A 49 2.29 -13.09 -7.79
C ASP A 49 1.06 -12.24 -7.40
N VAL A 50 0.52 -12.46 -6.19
CA VAL A 50 -0.65 -11.72 -5.68
C VAL A 50 -0.29 -10.27 -5.39
N VAL A 51 0.92 -10.01 -4.89
CA VAL A 51 1.43 -8.64 -4.72
C VAL A 51 1.51 -7.93 -6.07
N SER A 52 2.02 -8.60 -7.11
CA SER A 52 2.10 -8.04 -8.45
C SER A 52 0.72 -7.75 -9.05
N GLU A 53 -0.24 -8.65 -8.85
CA GLU A 53 -1.64 -8.43 -9.28
C GLU A 53 -2.27 -7.24 -8.55
N LEU A 54 -2.05 -7.13 -7.24
CA LEU A 54 -2.52 -6.01 -6.43
C LEU A 54 -1.88 -4.69 -6.87
N CYS A 55 -0.56 -4.67 -7.07
CA CYS A 55 0.18 -3.51 -7.58
C CYS A 55 -0.35 -3.05 -8.95
N CYS A 56 -0.76 -3.98 -9.83
CA CYS A 56 -1.39 -3.66 -11.11
C CYS A 56 -2.77 -2.99 -11.00
N GLN A 57 -3.47 -3.10 -9.87
CA GLN A 57 -4.75 -2.41 -9.66
C GLN A 57 -4.57 -0.91 -9.41
N PHE A 58 -3.37 -0.49 -9.02
CA PHE A 58 -3.08 0.88 -8.68
C PHE A 58 -2.59 1.69 -9.89
N SER A 59 -2.99 2.96 -9.95
CA SER A 59 -2.47 3.91 -10.94
C SER A 59 -1.12 4.50 -10.53
N ILE A 60 -0.71 4.31 -9.28
CA ILE A 60 0.55 4.79 -8.70
C ILE A 60 1.59 3.66 -8.70
N ALA A 61 2.87 4.03 -8.81
CA ALA A 61 3.95 3.07 -8.78
C ALA A 61 4.03 2.40 -7.41
N ALA A 62 3.73 1.10 -7.38
CA ALA A 62 3.75 0.27 -6.19
C ALA A 62 4.85 -0.79 -6.32
N ASP A 63 5.61 -1.00 -5.26
CA ASP A 63 6.68 -1.98 -5.21
C ASP A 63 6.61 -2.79 -3.91
N TYR A 64 7.15 -3.99 -3.95
CA TYR A 64 7.15 -4.88 -2.80
C TYR A 64 8.34 -4.55 -1.89
N ASP A 65 8.07 -4.01 -0.70
CA ASP A 65 9.12 -3.62 0.27
C ASP A 65 9.56 -4.82 1.15
N GLY A 66 8.91 -5.99 1.00
CA GLY A 66 9.25 -7.22 1.72
C GLY A 66 8.17 -7.69 2.69
N VAL A 67 8.56 -8.45 3.70
CA VAL A 67 7.67 -8.87 4.81
C VAL A 67 7.95 -7.97 6.01
N GLY A 68 6.92 -7.28 6.50
CA GLY A 68 6.91 -6.46 7.70
C GLY A 68 6.84 -7.28 8.99
N ASP A 69 6.32 -6.64 10.05
CA ASP A 69 6.16 -7.25 11.37
C ASP A 69 5.07 -8.32 11.37
N VAL A 70 4.00 -8.09 10.61
CA VAL A 70 2.81 -8.98 10.59
C VAL A 70 2.65 -9.72 9.28
N GLY A 71 2.97 -9.09 8.16
CA GLY A 71 2.70 -9.66 6.84
C GLY A 71 3.40 -8.91 5.72
N THR A 72 2.82 -8.91 4.54
CA THR A 72 3.42 -8.28 3.35
C THR A 72 3.42 -6.76 3.46
N LYS A 73 4.56 -6.16 3.11
CA LYS A 73 4.74 -4.73 2.96
C LYS A 73 4.84 -4.32 1.51
N ILE A 74 4.12 -3.24 1.19
CA ILE A 74 4.08 -2.64 -0.13
C ILE A 74 4.33 -1.15 0.03
N VAL A 75 5.18 -0.60 -0.84
CA VAL A 75 5.51 0.81 -0.88
C VAL A 75 4.93 1.44 -2.14
N PHE A 76 4.24 2.57 -1.98
CA PHE A 76 3.63 3.33 -3.04
C PHE A 76 4.34 4.67 -3.19
N TYR A 77 4.99 4.91 -4.33
CA TYR A 77 5.72 6.14 -4.60
C TYR A 77 4.78 7.22 -5.13
N ILE A 78 4.82 8.40 -4.50
CA ILE A 78 3.97 9.56 -4.81
C ILE A 78 4.75 10.86 -4.92
#